data_AF-A0A2S4XPB4-F1
#
_entry.id   AF-A0A2S4XPB4-F1
#
_cell.length_a   1.000
_cell.length_b   1.000
_cell.length_c   1.000
_cell.angle_alpha   90.00
_cell.angle_beta   90.00
_cell.angle_gamma   90.00
#
_symmetry.space_group_name_H-M   'P 1'
#
loop_
_entity.id
_entity.type
_entity.pdbx_description
1 polymer ?
#
loop_
_entity_poly.entity_id
_entity_poly.type
_entity_poly.pdbx_seq_one_letter_code
_entity_poly.pdbx_strand_id
1 'polypeptide(L)'
;LVALCKQMKKDGLVPIAFGDKDAWPAMGTFDQINFRLNGYDFHKSLMAGKESWTDAKVKAVFDHWAELLPYHQDGAVGRTWQDAAQTLVAKKAGMYLLGSFVAQQFT
;
A
#
# COMPACT_ATOMS: atom_id res chain seq x y z
N LEU A 1 5.12 8.02 9.61
CA LEU A 1 3.91 7.58 8.88
C LEU A 1 2.66 7.58 9.76
N VAL A 2 2.53 6.65 10.72
CA VAL A 2 1.30 6.47 11.53
C VAL A 2 0.79 7.75 12.21
N ALA A 3 1.68 8.57 12.79
CA ALA A 3 1.29 9.83 13.41
C ALA A 3 0.59 10.79 12.43
N LEU A 4 1.10 10.89 11.19
CA LEU A 4 0.50 11.69 10.13
C LEU A 4 -0.85 11.09 9.70
N CYS A 5 -0.94 9.77 9.54
CA CYS A 5 -2.20 9.12 9.17
C CYS A 5 -3.28 9.35 10.24
N LYS A 6 -2.93 9.32 11.53
CA LYS A 6 -3.86 9.67 12.61
C LYS A 6 -4.32 11.12 12.52
N GLN A 7 -3.43 12.05 12.15
CA GLN A 7 -3.81 13.45 11.95
C GLN A 7 -4.75 13.61 10.74
N MET A 8 -4.43 13.01 9.59
CA MET A 8 -5.30 13.03 8.40
C MET A 8 -6.72 12.54 8.70
N LYS A 9 -6.87 11.47 9.50
CA LYS A 9 -8.21 10.99 9.92
C LYS A 9 -8.96 12.03 10.77
N LYS A 10 -8.27 12.74 11.66
CA LYS A 10 -8.87 13.84 12.45
C LYS A 10 -9.31 15.00 11.56
N ASP A 11 -8.57 15.24 10.48
CA ASP A 11 -8.85 16.30 9.51
C ASP A 11 -9.92 15.90 8.48
N GLY A 12 -10.53 14.71 8.61
CA GLY A 12 -11.58 14.22 7.72
C GLY A 12 -11.09 13.66 6.38
N LEU A 13 -9.79 13.36 6.27
CA LEU A 13 -9.18 12.79 5.07
C LEU A 13 -9.02 11.27 5.18
N VAL A 14 -9.06 10.61 4.03
CA VAL A 14 -8.51 9.25 3.88
C VAL A 14 -6.98 9.36 3.90
N PRO A 15 -6.25 8.70 4.82
CA PRO A 15 -4.80 8.87 4.86
C PRO A 15 -4.09 8.33 3.62
N ILE A 16 -4.40 7.09 3.21
CA ILE A 16 -3.78 6.40 2.08
C ILE A 16 -4.90 5.95 1.13
N ALA A 17 -4.98 6.59 -0.05
CA ALA A 17 -5.83 6.12 -1.13
C ALA A 17 -5.46 4.68 -1.49
N PHE A 18 -6.45 3.84 -1.78
CA PHE A 18 -6.19 2.43 -2.06
C PHE A 18 -7.26 1.83 -2.98
N GLY A 19 -6.81 1.19 -4.05
CA GLY A 19 -7.63 0.48 -5.02
C GLY A 19 -6.89 -0.77 -5.45
N ASP A 20 -7.59 -1.91 -5.44
CA ASP A 20 -7.01 -3.22 -5.69
C ASP A 20 -7.94 -4.13 -6.51
N LYS A 21 -8.91 -3.55 -7.23
CA LYS A 21 -9.72 -4.31 -8.20
C LYS A 21 -8.84 -4.98 -9.28
N ASP A 22 -7.71 -4.37 -9.58
CA ASP A 22 -6.72 -4.85 -10.55
C ASP A 22 -5.72 -5.87 -9.97
N ALA A 23 -5.81 -6.18 -8.67
CA ALA A 23 -5.00 -7.12 -7.88
C ALA A 23 -3.48 -6.87 -7.78
N TRP A 24 -2.87 -6.25 -8.78
CA TRP A 24 -1.45 -5.90 -8.76
C TRP A 24 -1.09 -4.70 -7.85
N PRO A 25 -1.97 -3.68 -7.60
CA PRO A 25 -1.59 -2.54 -6.77
C PRO A 25 -1.19 -2.93 -5.34
N ALA A 26 -1.91 -3.87 -4.72
CA ALA A 26 -1.58 -4.39 -3.40
C ALA A 26 -0.21 -5.08 -3.35
N MET A 27 0.24 -5.72 -4.44
CA MET A 27 1.56 -6.36 -4.50
C MET A 27 2.68 -5.34 -4.28
N GLY A 28 2.56 -4.13 -4.82
CA GLY A 28 3.54 -3.06 -4.58
C GLY A 28 3.62 -2.64 -3.11
N THR A 29 2.52 -2.75 -2.35
CA THR A 29 2.53 -2.48 -0.90
C THR A 29 3.26 -3.58 -0.14
N PHE A 30 3.00 -4.85 -0.47
CA PHE A 30 3.77 -5.98 0.06
C PHE A 30 5.27 -5.80 -0.21
N ASP A 31 5.64 -5.47 -1.44
CA ASP A 31 7.04 -5.29 -1.84
C ASP A 31 7.73 -4.20 -1.00
N GLN A 32 7.11 -3.03 -0.87
CA GLN A 32 7.70 -1.93 -0.09
C GLN A 32 7.87 -2.28 1.39
N ILE A 33 6.89 -2.95 2.00
CA ILE A 33 7.00 -3.38 3.40
C ILE A 33 8.11 -4.44 3.53
N ASN A 34 8.14 -5.43 2.64
CA ASN A 34 9.14 -6.48 2.64
C ASN A 34 10.56 -5.93 2.43
N PHE A 35 10.75 -4.96 1.53
CA PHE A 35 12.03 -4.28 1.36
C PHE A 35 12.48 -3.53 2.63
N ARG A 36 11.56 -2.89 3.35
CA ARG A 36 11.90 -2.12 4.56
C ARG A 36 12.16 -3.00 5.78
N LEU A 37 11.50 -4.15 5.88
CA LEU A 37 11.68 -5.05 7.02
C LEU A 37 12.80 -6.06 6.81
N ASN A 38 12.84 -6.69 5.63
CA ASN A 38 13.67 -7.87 5.38
C ASN A 38 14.81 -7.60 4.39
N GLY A 39 14.82 -6.43 3.73
CA GLY A 39 15.85 -6.03 2.78
C GLY A 39 15.68 -6.59 1.36
N TYR A 40 16.42 -6.01 0.42
CA TYR A 40 16.35 -6.36 -1.01
C TYR A 40 16.72 -7.82 -1.29
N ASP A 41 17.79 -8.32 -0.67
CA ASP A 41 18.28 -9.67 -0.94
C ASP A 41 17.28 -10.75 -0.52
N PHE A 42 16.65 -10.60 0.64
CA PHE A 42 15.58 -11.51 1.08
C PHE A 42 14.37 -11.44 0.13
N HIS A 43 13.92 -10.25 -0.22
CA HIS A 43 12.80 -10.09 -1.15
C HIS A 43 13.08 -10.79 -2.48
N LYS A 44 14.25 -10.57 -3.09
CA LYS A 44 14.66 -11.22 -4.34
C LYS A 44 14.73 -12.75 -4.19
N SER A 45 15.26 -13.25 -3.07
CA SER A 45 15.34 -14.68 -2.77
C SER A 45 13.94 -15.31 -2.65
N LEU A 46 13.01 -14.64 -1.96
CA LEU A 46 11.62 -15.05 -1.83
C LEU A 46 10.90 -15.08 -3.17
N MET A 47 11.04 -14.03 -4.01
CA MET A 47 10.45 -14.00 -5.34
C MET A 47 11.02 -15.09 -6.27
N ALA A 48 12.26 -15.51 -6.05
CA ALA A 48 12.89 -16.61 -6.75
C ALA A 48 12.52 -18.01 -6.21
N GLY A 49 11.63 -18.09 -5.21
CA GLY A 49 11.20 -19.35 -4.59
C GLY A 49 12.27 -20.03 -3.72
N LYS A 50 13.30 -19.29 -3.31
CA LYS A 50 14.40 -19.81 -2.47
C LYS A 50 14.13 -19.68 -0.97
N GLU A 51 13.22 -18.78 -0.60
CA GLU A 51 12.68 -18.65 0.75
C GLU A 51 11.25 -19.18 0.80
N SER A 52 10.79 -19.57 1.99
CA SER A 52 9.40 -20.01 2.17
C SER A 52 8.45 -18.82 2.32
N TRP A 53 7.28 -18.90 1.67
CA TRP A 53 6.17 -17.98 1.92
C TRP A 53 5.54 -18.13 3.33
N THR A 54 5.83 -19.24 4.03
CA THR A 54 5.43 -19.46 5.42
C THR A 54 6.51 -19.03 6.43
N ASP A 55 7.61 -18.41 5.97
CA ASP A 55 8.67 -17.89 6.83
C ASP A 55 8.14 -16.78 7.78
N ALA A 56 8.69 -16.72 8.99
CA ALA A 56 8.32 -15.71 9.98
C ALA A 56 8.55 -14.27 9.48
N LYS A 57 9.53 -14.04 8.62
CA LYS A 57 9.78 -12.75 7.96
C LYS A 57 8.65 -12.34 7.03
N VAL A 58 8.04 -13.28 6.33
CA VAL A 58 6.87 -13.03 5.47
C VAL A 58 5.65 -12.74 6.32
N LYS A 59 5.46 -13.50 7.41
CA LYS A 59 4.40 -13.19 8.39
C LYS A 59 4.55 -11.76 8.96
N ALA A 60 5.76 -11.34 9.31
CA ALA A 60 6.02 -10.00 9.84
C ALA A 60 5.62 -8.89 8.85
N VAL A 61 5.75 -9.12 7.54
CA VAL A 61 5.25 -8.18 6.51
C VAL A 61 3.74 -8.00 6.63
N PHE A 62 2.99 -9.08 6.75
CA PHE A 62 1.54 -9.02 6.92
C PHE A 62 1.12 -8.45 8.28
N ASP A 63 1.85 -8.74 9.36
CA ASP A 63 1.61 -8.14 10.67
C ASP A 63 1.75 -6.61 10.61
N HIS A 64 2.83 -6.11 9.99
CA HIS A 64 3.01 -4.67 9.80
C HIS A 64 1.99 -4.05 8.83
N TRP A 65 1.60 -4.78 7.79
CA TRP A 65 0.55 -4.29 6.90
C TRP A 65 -0.79 -4.19 7.65
N ALA A 66 -1.12 -5.14 8.52
CA ALA A 66 -2.33 -5.10 9.33
C ALA A 66 -2.40 -3.86 10.24
N GLU A 67 -1.25 -3.39 10.77
CA GLU A 67 -1.19 -2.11 11.51
C GLU A 67 -1.50 -0.89 10.63
N LEU A 68 -1.24 -0.98 9.32
CA LEU A 68 -1.47 0.08 8.35
C LEU A 68 -2.86 0.01 7.70
N LEU A 69 -3.52 -1.16 7.68
CA LEU A 69 -4.84 -1.35 7.07
C LEU A 69 -5.89 -0.30 7.52
N PRO A 70 -5.99 0.10 8.81
CA PRO A 70 -6.96 1.10 9.26
C PRO A 70 -6.77 2.53 8.69
N TYR A 71 -5.68 2.76 7.95
CA TYR A 71 -5.37 4.02 7.30
C TYR A 71 -5.49 3.95 5.77
N HIS A 72 -5.73 2.77 5.20
CA HIS A 72 -6.04 2.60 3.79
C HIS A 72 -7.51 2.94 3.53
N GLN A 73 -7.81 3.30 2.29
CA GLN A 73 -9.17 3.56 1.84
C GLN A 73 -10.00 2.27 1.85
N ASP A 74 -11.14 2.30 2.54
CA ASP A 74 -12.08 1.16 2.60
C ASP A 74 -12.58 0.74 1.21
N GLY A 75 -12.98 -0.53 1.06
CA GLY A 75 -13.56 -1.04 -0.19
C GLY A 75 -12.57 -1.16 -1.35
N ALA A 76 -11.26 -1.26 -1.07
CA ALA A 76 -10.22 -1.28 -2.08
C ALA A 76 -10.38 -2.38 -3.16
N VAL A 77 -10.85 -3.58 -2.79
CA VAL A 77 -11.06 -4.71 -3.72
C VAL A 77 -12.08 -4.38 -4.81
N GLY A 78 -13.02 -3.45 -4.57
CA GLY A 78 -13.99 -2.99 -5.56
C GLY A 78 -13.55 -1.78 -6.37
N ARG A 79 -12.40 -1.18 -6.04
CA ARG A 79 -11.95 0.11 -6.58
C ARG A 79 -10.75 -0.07 -7.51
N THR A 80 -10.80 0.53 -8.70
CA THR A 80 -9.64 0.57 -9.61
C THR A 80 -8.54 1.47 -9.05
N TRP A 81 -7.29 1.26 -9.48
CA TRP A 81 -6.20 2.15 -9.06
C TRP A 81 -6.41 3.59 -9.54
N GLN A 82 -7.10 3.81 -10.68
CA GLN A 82 -7.45 5.12 -11.21
C GLN A 82 -8.48 5.81 -10.30
N ASP A 83 -9.54 5.12 -9.89
CA ASP A 83 -10.54 5.68 -8.97
C ASP A 83 -9.91 6.06 -7.63
N ALA A 84 -8.96 5.26 -7.13
CA ALA A 84 -8.19 5.62 -5.95
C ALA A 84 -7.34 6.87 -6.18
N ALA A 85 -6.66 7.00 -7.33
CA ALA A 85 -5.92 8.20 -7.69
C ALA A 85 -6.83 9.44 -7.74
N GLN A 86 -8.05 9.32 -8.27
CA GLN A 86 -9.02 10.41 -8.30
C GLN A 86 -9.39 10.90 -6.90
N THR A 87 -9.37 10.05 -5.87
CA THR A 87 -9.59 10.51 -4.49
C THR A 87 -8.45 11.37 -3.95
N LEU A 88 -7.21 11.12 -4.40
CA LEU A 88 -6.05 11.96 -4.10
C LEU A 88 -6.11 13.28 -4.89
N VAL A 89 -6.41 13.24 -6.20
CA VAL A 89 -6.60 14.43 -7.06
C VAL A 89 -7.67 15.36 -6.49
N ALA A 90 -8.79 14.81 -6.05
CA ALA A 90 -9.88 15.55 -5.41
C ALA A 90 -9.57 16.04 -3.99
N LYS A 91 -8.35 15.85 -3.48
CA LYS A 91 -7.91 16.21 -2.13
C LYS A 91 -8.74 15.57 -1.01
N LYS A 92 -9.33 14.40 -1.26
CA LYS A 92 -10.08 13.60 -0.29
C LYS A 92 -9.20 12.54 0.38
N ALA A 93 -8.09 12.18 -0.26
CA ALA A 93 -7.02 11.37 0.32
C ALA A 93 -5.72 12.16 0.44
N GLY A 94 -4.88 11.82 1.42
CA GLY A 94 -3.62 12.52 1.70
C GLY A 94 -2.40 11.96 0.97
N MET A 95 -2.37 10.65 0.71
CA MET A 95 -1.24 9.95 0.09
C MET A 95 -1.74 8.81 -0.81
N TYR A 96 -0.90 8.34 -1.72
CA TYR A 96 -1.13 7.12 -2.49
C TYR A 96 0.19 6.44 -2.83
N LEU A 97 0.33 5.15 -2.49
CA LEU A 97 1.46 4.32 -2.91
C LEU A 97 1.11 3.63 -4.24
N LEU A 98 1.71 4.09 -5.33
CA LEU A 98 1.63 3.48 -6.65
C LEU A 98 2.89 3.83 -7.46
N GLY A 99 3.08 3.19 -8.62
CA GLY A 99 4.12 3.58 -9.55
C GLY A 99 3.95 5.01 -10.08
N SER A 100 5.04 5.62 -10.52
CA SER A 100 5.08 7.03 -10.97
C SER A 100 4.14 7.34 -12.14
N PHE A 101 3.73 6.34 -12.91
CA PHE A 101 2.71 6.47 -13.96
C PHE A 101 1.36 7.00 -13.43
N VAL A 102 1.09 6.91 -12.12
CA VAL A 102 -0.08 7.54 -11.50
C VAL A 102 -0.16 9.05 -11.77
N ALA A 103 0.97 9.70 -12.07
CA ALA A 103 1.04 11.11 -12.44
C ALA A 103 0.15 11.45 -13.65
N GLN A 104 -0.15 10.49 -14.53
CA GLN A 104 -1.07 10.66 -15.66
C GLN A 104 -2.51 10.98 -15.22
N GLN A 105 -2.85 10.79 -13.94
CA GLN A 105 -4.16 11.12 -13.38
C GLN A 105 -4.27 12.58 -12.89
N PHE A 106 -3.16 13.32 -12.87
CA PHE A 106 -3.07 14.69 -12.31
C PHE A 106 -3.01 15.78 -13.38
N THR A 107 -3.31 15.44 -14.63
CA THR A 107 -3.36 16.36 -15.77
C THR A 107 -4.75 16.93 -15.98
#